data_AF-A0A1B1NBI1-F1
#
_entry.id   AF-A0A1B1NBI1-F1
#
_cell.length_a   1.000
_cell.length_b   1.000
_cell.length_c   1.000
_cell.angle_alpha   90.00
_cell.angle_beta   90.00
_cell.angle_gamma   90.00
#
_symmetry.space_group_name_H-M   'P 1'
#
loop_
_entity.id
_entity.type
_entity.pdbx_description
1 polymer ?
#
loop_
_entity_poly.entity_id
_entity_poly.type
_entity_poly.pdbx_seq_one_letter_code
_entity_poly.pdbx_strand_id
1 'polypeptide(L)'
;MSTAPRPRDDDVHPPEVTLRTITLVRWGILGWVVVLAVVLAVPPLRSGERDWWVWVPVAGAVLGALGYAYLRRGKGNAAEA
;
A
#
# COMPACT_ATOMS: atom_id res chain seq x y z
N MET A 1 17.51 -44.71 21.35
CA MET A 1 16.48 -43.98 20.57
C MET A 1 16.36 -42.59 21.18
N SER A 2 17.20 -41.65 20.74
CA SER A 2 17.30 -40.31 21.36
C SER A 2 16.35 -39.36 20.64
N THR A 3 15.24 -38.99 21.29
CA THR A 3 14.32 -37.95 20.79
C THR A 3 14.97 -36.59 20.99
N ALA A 4 15.58 -36.05 19.93
CA ALA A 4 16.01 -34.66 19.90
C ALA A 4 14.79 -33.74 20.10
N PRO A 5 14.87 -32.71 20.96
CA PRO A 5 13.79 -31.76 21.14
C PRO A 5 13.52 -31.04 19.80
N ARG A 6 12.26 -31.09 19.34
CA ARG A 6 11.81 -30.36 18.15
C ARG A 6 11.97 -28.85 18.45
N PRO A 7 12.63 -28.05 17.60
CA PRO A 7 12.70 -26.60 17.80
C PRO A 7 11.27 -26.08 17.97
N ARG A 8 11.02 -25.31 19.04
CA ARG A 8 9.70 -24.67 19.23
C ARG A 8 9.59 -23.56 18.20
N ASP A 9 8.45 -23.47 17.53
CA ASP A 9 8.10 -22.42 16.56
C ASP A 9 7.91 -21.02 17.21
N ASP A 10 8.57 -20.77 18.36
CA ASP A 10 8.38 -19.58 19.18
C ASP A 10 9.20 -18.37 18.67
N ASP A 11 10.11 -18.58 17.70
CA ASP A 11 10.99 -17.56 17.12
C ASP A 11 10.45 -16.94 15.82
N VAL A 12 9.12 -16.93 15.60
CA VAL A 12 8.53 -16.15 14.52
C VAL A 12 8.34 -14.72 15.00
N HIS A 13 9.42 -13.93 14.96
CA HIS A 13 9.30 -12.48 15.11
C HIS A 13 8.64 -11.93 13.83
N PRO A 14 7.39 -11.40 13.90
CA PRO A 14 6.80 -10.79 12.73
C PRO A 14 7.74 -9.66 12.28
N PRO A 15 8.10 -9.60 10.99
CA PRO A 15 8.98 -8.56 10.50
C PRO A 15 8.33 -7.23 10.87
N GLU A 16 9.04 -6.39 11.62
CA GLU A 16 8.59 -5.05 11.90
C GLU A 16 8.30 -4.39 10.56
N VAL A 17 7.01 -4.22 10.25
CA VAL A 17 6.61 -3.56 9.02
C VAL A 17 7.05 -2.11 9.17
N THR A 18 8.25 -1.89 8.64
CA THR A 18 9.09 -0.73 8.86
C THR A 18 8.29 0.52 8.52
N LEU A 19 8.28 1.49 9.43
CA LEU A 19 7.60 2.78 9.26
C LEU A 19 8.00 3.50 7.95
N ARG A 20 9.12 3.10 7.35
CA ARG A 20 9.58 3.51 6.02
C ARG A 20 8.63 3.07 4.90
N THR A 21 8.11 1.85 4.94
CA THR A 21 7.18 1.32 3.92
C THR A 21 5.85 2.06 3.94
N ILE A 22 5.26 2.30 5.12
CA ILE A 22 3.98 3.04 5.21
C ILE A 22 4.12 4.50 4.76
N THR A 23 5.29 5.11 5.02
CA THR A 23 5.62 6.47 4.54
C THR A 23 5.76 6.49 3.02
N LEU A 24 6.44 5.49 2.43
CA LEU A 24 6.58 5.35 0.99
C LEU A 24 5.21 5.16 0.30
N VAL A 25 4.34 4.30 0.85
CA VAL A 25 2.98 4.08 0.34
C VAL A 25 2.19 5.38 0.36
N ARG A 26 2.27 6.16 1.45
CA ARG A 26 1.62 7.48 1.54
C ARG A 26 2.11 8.43 0.45
N TRP A 27 3.42 8.49 0.19
CA TRP A 27 3.98 9.30 -0.90
C TRP A 27 3.53 8.82 -2.28
N GLY A 28 3.42 7.51 -2.48
CA GLY A 28 2.87 6.93 -3.70
C GLY A 28 1.42 7.34 -3.95
N ILE A 29 0.57 7.31 -2.91
CA ILE A 29 -0.82 7.79 -3.00
C ILE A 29 -0.86 9.28 -3.36
N LEU A 30 -0.07 10.11 -2.67
CA LEU A 30 0.04 11.54 -2.97
C LEU A 30 0.48 11.78 -4.42
N GLY A 31 1.47 11.02 -4.90
CA GLY A 31 1.91 11.07 -6.30
C GLY A 31 0.77 10.76 -7.27
N TRP A 32 -0.01 9.71 -7.00
CA TRP A 32 -1.17 9.38 -7.82
C TRP A 32 -2.27 10.44 -7.81
N VAL A 33 -2.52 11.08 -6.66
CA VAL A 33 -3.45 12.21 -6.56
C VAL A 33 -2.96 13.40 -7.39
N VAL A 34 -1.66 13.69 -7.36
CA VAL A 34 -1.06 14.75 -8.20
C VAL A 34 -1.22 14.43 -9.68
N VAL A 35 -0.95 13.19 -10.10
CA VAL A 35 -1.14 12.76 -11.49
C VAL A 35 -2.61 12.88 -11.90
N LEU A 36 -3.55 12.45 -11.04
CA LEU A 36 -4.99 12.60 -11.29
C LEU A 36 -5.35 14.08 -11.49
N ALA A 37 -4.85 14.98 -10.63
CA ALA A 37 -5.09 16.41 -10.75
C ALA A 37 -4.58 16.95 -12.10
N VAL A 38 -3.39 16.53 -12.55
CA VAL A 38 -2.84 16.93 -13.86
C VAL A 38 -3.72 16.42 -15.01
N VAL A 39 -4.14 15.15 -14.98
CA VAL A 39 -5.01 14.56 -16.02
C VAL A 39 -6.37 15.28 -16.08
N LEU A 40 -6.93 15.69 -14.94
CA LEU A 40 -8.18 16.44 -14.89
C LEU A 40 -8.01 17.88 -15.37
N ALA A 41 -6.91 18.54 -15.00
CA ALA A 41 -6.60 19.94 -15.34
C ALA A 41 -6.26 20.14 -16.83
N VAL A 42 -5.85 19.08 -17.52
CA VAL A 42 -5.53 19.12 -18.95
C VAL A 42 -6.53 18.26 -19.73
N PRO A 43 -7.67 18.82 -20.18
CA PRO A 43 -8.70 18.07 -20.92
C PRO A 43 -8.19 17.28 -22.14
N PRO A 44 -7.21 17.77 -22.92
CA PRO A 44 -6.61 17.01 -24.02
C PRO A 44 -5.91 15.70 -23.60
N LEU A 45 -5.50 15.56 -22.34
CA LEU A 45 -4.90 14.32 -21.82
C LEU A 45 -5.92 13.20 -21.64
N ARG A 46 -7.22 13.52 -21.66
CA ARG A 46 -8.35 12.58 -21.44
C ARG A 46 -9.43 12.70 -22.53
N SER A 47 -9.04 13.05 -23.75
CA SER A 47 -9.94 13.16 -24.90
C SER A 47 -9.71 12.04 -25.91
N GLY A 48 -10.73 11.71 -26.71
CA GLY A 48 -10.64 10.66 -27.74
C GLY A 48 -10.40 9.29 -27.11
N GLU A 49 -9.53 8.47 -27.70
CA GLU A 49 -9.20 7.13 -27.18
C GLU A 49 -8.46 7.11 -25.83
N ARG A 50 -8.19 8.27 -25.22
CA ARG A 50 -7.46 8.41 -23.94
C ARG A 50 -8.36 8.81 -22.79
N ASP A 51 -9.64 8.97 -23.01
CA ASP A 51 -10.66 9.23 -21.98
C ASP A 51 -10.60 8.24 -20.79
N TRP A 52 -10.25 6.98 -21.04
CA TRP A 52 -10.04 5.98 -19.99
C TRP A 52 -8.80 6.21 -19.11
N TRP A 53 -7.85 7.08 -19.50
CA TRP A 53 -6.62 7.34 -18.75
C TRP A 53 -6.86 7.86 -17.34
N VAL A 54 -8.01 8.52 -17.10
CA VAL A 54 -8.38 9.00 -15.77
C VAL A 54 -8.45 7.87 -14.74
N TRP A 55 -8.76 6.64 -15.18
CA TRP A 55 -8.88 5.48 -14.29
C TRP A 55 -7.52 4.94 -13.83
N VAL A 56 -6.44 5.21 -14.55
CA VAL A 56 -5.08 4.78 -14.17
C VAL A 56 -4.67 5.40 -12.83
N PRO A 57 -4.66 6.74 -12.66
CA PRO A 57 -4.33 7.35 -11.38
C PRO A 57 -5.40 7.12 -10.30
N VAL A 58 -6.68 6.95 -10.69
CA VAL A 58 -7.74 6.55 -9.73
C VAL A 58 -7.44 5.18 -9.14
N ALA A 59 -7.14 4.17 -9.97
CA ALA A 59 -6.80 2.83 -9.51
C ALA A 59 -5.55 2.83 -8.64
N GLY A 60 -4.50 3.58 -9.04
CA GLY A 60 -3.28 3.75 -8.26
C GLY A 60 -3.54 4.35 -6.87
N ALA A 61 -4.34 5.42 -6.79
CA ALA A 61 -4.70 6.04 -5.53
C ALA A 61 -5.57 5.13 -4.64
N VAL A 62 -6.57 4.45 -5.21
CA VAL A 62 -7.47 3.53 -4.48
C VAL A 62 -6.69 2.33 -3.94
N LEU A 63 -5.92 1.65 -4.78
CA LEU A 63 -5.12 0.49 -4.35
C LEU A 63 -4.06 0.89 -3.32
N GLY A 64 -3.42 2.03 -3.50
CA GLY A 64 -2.50 2.59 -2.52
C GLY A 64 -3.19 2.85 -1.18
N ALA A 65 -4.37 3.48 -1.18
CA ALA A 65 -5.15 3.76 0.03
C ALA A 65 -5.61 2.48 0.74
N LEU A 66 -6.06 1.47 -0.01
CA LEU A 66 -6.41 0.15 0.53
C LEU A 66 -5.20 -0.54 1.17
N GLY A 67 -4.05 -0.53 0.50
CA GLY A 67 -2.79 -1.05 1.05
C GLY A 67 -2.36 -0.29 2.30
N TYR A 68 -2.46 1.04 2.31
CA TYR A 68 -2.17 1.86 3.49
C TYR A 68 -3.09 1.53 4.67
N ALA A 69 -4.39 1.40 4.42
CA ALA A 69 -5.37 1.03 5.45
C ALA A 69 -5.09 -0.36 6.03
N TYR A 70 -4.75 -1.33 5.17
CA TYR A 70 -4.36 -2.68 5.58
C TYR A 70 -3.13 -2.67 6.49
N LEU A 71 -2.05 -1.98 6.06
CA LEU A 71 -0.82 -1.87 6.84
C LEU A 71 -1.03 -1.12 8.17
N ARG A 72 -1.83 -0.05 8.17
CA ARG A 72 -2.15 0.71 9.40
C ARG A 72 -2.96 -0.14 10.38
N ARG A 73 -3.88 -0.97 9.89
CA ARG A 73 -4.75 -1.82 10.71
C ARG A 73 -3.99 -3.02 11.29
N GLY A 74 -3.09 -3.63 10.52
CA GLY A 74 -2.18 -4.66 11.03
C GLY A 74 -1.28 -4.16 12.17
N LYS A 75 -0.86 -2.89 12.12
CA LYS A 75 -0.09 -2.25 13.19
C LYS A 75 -0.92 -2.00 14.47
N GLY A 76 -2.20 -1.67 14.32
CA GLY A 76 -3.12 -1.51 15.46
C GLY A 76 -3.39 -2.83 16.19
N ASN A 77 -3.58 -3.91 15.43
CA ASN A 77 -3.79 -5.25 15.98
C ASN A 77 -2.55 -5.81 16.70
N ALA A 78 -1.34 -5.44 16.25
CA ALA A 78 -0.08 -5.83 16.89
C ALA A 78 0.27 -4.97 18.13
N ALA A 79 -0.40 -3.84 18.34
CA ALA A 79 -0.20 -2.98 19.52
C ALA A 79 -1.16 -3.28 20.67
N GLU A 80 -2.23 -4.05 20.42
CA GLU A 80 -3.18 -4.52 21.45
C GLU A 80 -2.89 -5.92 21.98
N ALA A 81 -1.98 -6.67 21.37
CA ALA A 81 -1.51 -7.98 21.84
C ALA A 81 -0.28 -7.85 22.73
#